data_AF-A0A7V3I382-F1
#
_entry.id   AF-A0A7V3I382-F1
#
_cell.length_a   1.000
_cell.length_b   1.000
_cell.length_c   1.000
_cell.angle_alpha   90.00
_cell.angle_beta   90.00
_cell.angle_gamma   90.00
#
_symmetry.space_group_name_H-M   'P 1'
#
loop_
_entity.id
_entity.type
_entity.pdbx_description
1 polymer ?
#
loop_
_entity_poly.entity_id
_entity_poly.type
_entity_poly.pdbx_seq_one_letter_code
_entity_poly.pdbx_strand_id
1 'polypeptide(L)'
;MSHEQALQKLRFLLVNVAHESSDALFRVAARIRDAKPNVIGKYAPLFTLPNVDTLTAEDFQSFLLFKNNQYWDNLQRQGGWMTGDMPRLREGIKLLIDEHLPLRTRLNRLRPTTGPPMSKGLGRAAITAILQVVYPDKYGVWNNTAEKAMRELGLWPETAREAGFGERYEAMNRALIQTAEELGIDLWTLDMLWWRVSPHMPKGAGEEEGASPVPVETVLDETIAPSEGSSAVFGLERHLHEFLVDNWGATELGEDWDLYEEDGEIVGSRYDTGEVGEIDLLAKHKRENRWLVVELKRNQTSDATVGQVLRYMGWVRKKLVTDGSEVEGLVICREIDDKLRYALDGQPNIRCMTYQVSFSLIPAPAL
;
A
#
# COMPACT_ATOMS: atom_id res chain seq x y z
N MET A 1 7.40 19.86 12.27
CA MET A 1 7.64 20.97 11.32
C MET A 1 6.56 22.01 11.54
N SER A 2 6.81 23.32 11.36
CA SER A 2 5.73 24.32 11.40
C SER A 2 4.94 24.32 10.08
N HIS A 3 3.70 24.80 10.10
CA HIS A 3 2.82 24.86 8.91
C HIS A 3 3.48 25.58 7.73
N GLU A 4 4.07 26.76 7.96
CA GLU A 4 4.75 27.54 6.92
C GLU A 4 5.97 26.82 6.34
N GLN A 5 6.75 26.12 7.18
CA GLN A 5 7.88 25.32 6.70
C GLN A 5 7.43 24.16 5.80
N ALA A 6 6.28 23.54 6.11
CA ALA A 6 5.70 22.50 5.27
C ALA A 6 5.30 23.04 3.90
N LEU A 7 4.61 24.19 3.86
CA LEU A 7 4.25 24.86 2.61
C LEU A 7 5.48 25.26 1.79
N GLN A 8 6.54 25.79 2.43
CA GLN A 8 7.79 26.13 1.75
C GLN A 8 8.46 24.91 1.14
N LYS A 9 8.49 23.77 1.84
CA LYS A 9 8.99 22.50 1.29
C LYS A 9 8.18 22.07 0.06
N LEU A 10 6.85 22.15 0.12
CA LEU A 10 5.99 21.80 -1.01
C LEU A 10 6.16 22.74 -2.21
N ARG A 11 6.28 24.06 -1.99
CA ARG A 11 6.58 25.03 -3.05
C ARG A 11 7.93 24.75 -3.71
N PHE A 12 8.95 24.43 -2.91
CA PHE A 12 10.26 24.05 -3.42
C PHE A 12 10.16 22.80 -4.30
N LEU A 13 9.47 21.76 -3.84
CA LEU A 13 9.26 20.55 -4.64
C LEU A 13 8.54 20.85 -5.95
N LEU A 14 7.47 21.66 -5.91
CA LEU A 14 6.68 22.04 -7.08
C LEU A 14 7.51 22.73 -8.17
N VAL A 15 8.39 23.68 -7.81
CA VAL A 15 9.23 24.41 -8.78
C VAL A 15 10.21 23.49 -9.51
N ASN A 16 10.60 22.37 -8.90
CA ASN A 16 11.54 21.41 -9.48
C ASN A 16 10.86 20.35 -10.38
N VAL A 17 9.52 20.34 -10.47
CA VAL A 17 8.78 19.38 -11.30
C VAL A 17 8.86 19.77 -12.77
N ALA A 18 9.76 19.10 -13.51
CA ALA A 18 10.00 19.33 -14.92
C ALA A 18 10.38 18.03 -15.66
N HIS A 19 9.95 17.91 -16.93
CA HIS A 19 10.30 16.78 -17.81
C HIS A 19 11.80 16.66 -18.08
N GLU A 20 12.51 17.79 -18.05
CA GLU A 20 13.96 17.88 -18.29
C GLU A 20 14.78 17.81 -17.00
N SER A 21 14.14 17.60 -15.85
CA SER A 21 14.85 17.51 -14.57
C SER A 21 15.90 16.39 -14.61
N SER A 22 17.06 16.62 -14.01
CA SER A 22 18.08 15.57 -13.86
C SER A 22 17.64 14.45 -12.90
N ASP A 23 16.76 14.76 -11.95
CA ASP A 23 16.17 13.79 -11.02
C ASP A 23 15.01 13.04 -11.70
N ALA A 24 15.12 11.71 -11.74
CA ALA A 24 14.11 10.84 -12.33
C ALA A 24 12.73 10.99 -11.67
N LEU A 25 12.66 11.19 -10.36
CA LEU A 25 11.39 11.34 -9.64
C LEU A 25 10.69 12.65 -10.00
N PHE A 26 11.45 13.72 -10.28
CA PHE A 26 10.87 14.98 -10.78
C PHE A 26 10.35 14.85 -12.22
N ARG A 27 11.00 14.03 -13.07
CA ARG A 27 10.48 13.71 -14.41
C ARG A 27 9.18 12.90 -14.34
N VAL A 28 9.13 11.89 -13.49
CA VAL A 28 7.91 11.08 -13.26
C VAL A 28 6.78 11.95 -12.71
N ALA A 29 7.06 12.81 -11.74
CA ALA A 29 6.12 13.79 -11.21
C ALA A 29 5.53 14.71 -12.29
N ALA A 30 6.35 15.16 -13.26
CA ALA A 30 5.87 15.97 -14.37
C ALA A 30 4.92 15.19 -15.29
N ARG A 31 5.24 13.93 -15.59
CA ARG A 31 4.35 13.04 -16.36
C ARG A 31 3.01 12.81 -15.67
N ILE A 32 3.02 12.55 -14.35
CA ILE A 32 1.80 12.37 -13.54
C ILE A 32 0.94 13.64 -13.56
N ARG A 33 1.54 14.81 -13.32
CA ARG A 33 0.83 16.11 -13.36
C ARG A 33 0.14 16.31 -14.70
N ASP A 34 0.86 16.07 -15.79
CA ASP A 34 0.38 16.35 -17.15
C ASP A 34 -0.58 15.25 -17.69
N ALA A 35 -0.66 14.10 -17.01
CA ALA A 35 -1.60 13.02 -17.35
C ALA A 35 -3.06 13.32 -16.93
N LYS A 36 -3.29 14.26 -15.99
CA LYS A 36 -4.61 14.62 -15.45
C LYS A 36 -5.74 14.67 -16.51
N PRO A 37 -5.64 15.48 -17.60
CA PRO A 37 -6.74 15.58 -18.56
C PRO A 37 -7.02 14.26 -19.29
N ASN A 38 -5.99 13.45 -19.57
CA ASN A 38 -6.15 12.17 -20.25
C ASN A 38 -6.83 11.14 -19.34
N VAL A 39 -6.40 11.08 -18.07
CA VAL A 39 -6.96 10.13 -17.09
C VAL A 39 -8.40 10.48 -16.78
N ILE A 40 -8.70 11.76 -16.50
CA ILE A 40 -10.07 12.22 -16.24
C ILE A 40 -10.95 12.02 -17.48
N GLY A 41 -10.48 12.41 -18.66
CA GLY A 41 -11.22 12.24 -19.91
C GLY A 41 -11.57 10.78 -20.23
N LYS A 42 -10.69 9.85 -19.85
CA LYS A 42 -10.90 8.40 -20.05
C LYS A 42 -11.83 7.80 -19.00
N TYR A 43 -11.64 8.11 -17.72
CA TYR A 43 -12.26 7.36 -16.62
C TYR A 43 -13.47 8.05 -15.99
N ALA A 44 -13.55 9.38 -15.98
CA ALA A 44 -14.72 10.08 -15.41
C ALA A 44 -16.04 9.68 -16.10
N PRO A 45 -16.11 9.50 -17.43
CA PRO A 45 -17.34 9.04 -18.08
C PRO A 45 -17.81 7.65 -17.62
N LEU A 46 -16.89 6.76 -17.22
CA LEU A 46 -17.23 5.42 -16.74
C LEU A 46 -17.94 5.45 -15.38
N PHE A 47 -17.61 6.45 -14.56
CA PHE A 47 -18.13 6.63 -13.21
C PHE A 47 -19.25 7.67 -13.16
N THR A 48 -20.24 7.53 -14.05
CA THR A 48 -21.47 8.32 -14.05
C THR A 48 -22.67 7.43 -13.73
N LEU A 49 -23.74 7.97 -13.12
CA LEU A 49 -24.91 7.17 -12.75
C LEU A 49 -25.45 6.29 -13.90
N PRO A 50 -25.55 6.77 -15.16
CA PRO A 50 -26.01 5.95 -16.28
C PRO A 50 -24.99 4.87 -16.72
N ASN A 51 -23.69 5.16 -16.67
CA ASN A 51 -22.67 4.27 -17.21
C ASN A 51 -22.19 3.21 -16.20
N VAL A 52 -22.34 3.49 -14.89
CA VAL A 52 -21.99 2.53 -13.83
C VAL A 52 -22.83 1.26 -13.93
N ASP A 53 -24.07 1.33 -14.44
CA ASP A 53 -24.90 0.15 -14.66
C ASP A 53 -24.28 -0.86 -15.62
N THR A 54 -23.55 -0.37 -16.62
CA THR A 54 -22.90 -1.18 -17.66
C THR A 54 -21.41 -1.37 -17.43
N LEU A 55 -20.84 -0.79 -16.37
CA LEU A 55 -19.41 -0.88 -16.05
C LEU A 55 -18.95 -2.33 -15.99
N THR A 56 -17.97 -2.69 -16.81
CA THR A 56 -17.43 -4.05 -16.86
C THR A 56 -16.28 -4.23 -15.86
N ALA A 57 -15.96 -5.48 -15.52
CA ALA A 57 -14.79 -5.79 -14.70
C ALA A 57 -13.49 -5.37 -15.39
N GLU A 58 -13.41 -5.52 -16.71
CA GLU A 58 -12.25 -5.12 -17.52
C GLU A 58 -12.04 -3.60 -17.48
N ASP A 59 -13.10 -2.81 -17.67
CA ASP A 59 -13.04 -1.34 -17.59
C ASP A 59 -12.59 -0.87 -16.20
N PHE A 60 -13.14 -1.49 -15.15
CA PHE A 60 -12.77 -1.16 -13.79
C PHE A 60 -11.33 -1.59 -13.47
N GLN A 61 -10.90 -2.79 -13.83
CA GLN A 61 -9.51 -3.23 -13.63
C GLN A 61 -8.53 -2.39 -14.45
N SER A 62 -8.94 -1.96 -15.64
CA SER A 62 -8.18 -1.02 -16.47
C SER A 62 -7.91 0.28 -15.71
N PHE A 63 -8.88 0.81 -14.96
CA PHE A 63 -8.69 1.98 -14.09
C PHE A 63 -7.69 1.73 -12.95
N LEU A 64 -7.67 0.54 -12.36
CA LEU A 64 -6.76 0.23 -11.24
C LEU A 64 -5.30 0.09 -11.65
N LEU A 65 -5.02 -0.12 -12.94
CA LEU A 65 -3.66 -0.36 -13.43
C LEU A 65 -2.88 0.96 -13.62
N PHE A 66 -1.71 1.06 -12.99
CA PHE A 66 -0.83 2.22 -13.09
C PHE A 66 -0.53 2.63 -14.54
N LYS A 67 -0.25 1.66 -15.44
CA LYS A 67 -0.01 1.92 -16.87
C LYS A 67 -1.15 2.67 -17.57
N ASN A 68 -2.35 2.63 -16.99
CA ASN A 68 -3.54 3.23 -17.57
C ASN A 68 -4.06 4.45 -16.80
N ASN A 69 -4.05 4.42 -15.45
CA ASN A 69 -4.40 5.59 -14.64
C ASN A 69 -3.25 6.60 -14.53
N GLN A 70 -2.05 6.21 -14.99
CA GLN A 70 -0.84 7.02 -15.07
C GLN A 70 -0.43 7.68 -13.75
N TYR A 71 -0.89 7.12 -12.62
CA TYR A 71 -0.75 7.79 -11.34
C TYR A 71 -0.75 6.87 -10.12
N TRP A 72 -1.90 6.32 -9.71
CA TRP A 72 -1.98 5.55 -8.47
C TRP A 72 -1.45 4.15 -8.68
N ASP A 73 -0.37 3.83 -7.98
CA ASP A 73 0.21 2.49 -8.00
C ASP A 73 -0.50 1.56 -7.00
N ASN A 74 -0.36 0.26 -7.24
CA ASN A 74 -0.86 -0.82 -6.38
C ASN A 74 -2.39 -0.91 -6.17
N LEU A 75 -3.21 -0.02 -6.75
CA LEU A 75 -4.68 -0.14 -6.71
C LEU A 75 -5.17 -1.49 -7.26
N GLN A 76 -4.44 -2.06 -8.21
CA GLN A 76 -4.77 -3.35 -8.82
C GLN A 76 -4.62 -4.56 -7.88
N ARG A 77 -3.90 -4.44 -6.75
CA ARG A 77 -3.63 -5.58 -5.85
C ARG A 77 -4.90 -6.26 -5.37
N GLN A 78 -5.91 -5.46 -5.05
CA GLN A 78 -7.23 -5.97 -4.64
C GLN A 78 -8.23 -6.00 -5.80
N GLY A 79 -7.81 -5.73 -7.04
CA GLY A 79 -8.70 -5.60 -8.19
C GLY A 79 -9.55 -6.84 -8.45
N GLY A 80 -8.98 -8.04 -8.28
CA GLY A 80 -9.72 -9.30 -8.39
C GLY A 80 -10.82 -9.45 -7.33
N TRP A 81 -10.58 -9.00 -6.09
CA TRP A 81 -11.60 -8.98 -5.04
C TRP A 81 -12.66 -7.91 -5.29
N MET A 82 -12.26 -6.72 -5.74
CA MET A 82 -13.18 -5.63 -6.07
C MET A 82 -14.17 -6.04 -7.17
N THR A 83 -13.69 -6.72 -8.22
CA THR A 83 -14.52 -7.15 -9.35
C THR A 83 -15.16 -8.53 -9.19
N GLY A 84 -14.99 -9.17 -8.03
CA GLY A 84 -15.58 -10.49 -7.76
C GLY A 84 -17.11 -10.47 -7.67
N ASP A 85 -17.70 -9.33 -7.32
CA ASP A 85 -19.15 -9.09 -7.25
C ASP A 85 -19.47 -7.74 -7.94
N MET A 86 -19.59 -7.77 -9.27
CA MET A 86 -19.87 -6.58 -10.07
C MET A 86 -21.19 -5.88 -9.70
N PRO A 87 -22.32 -6.59 -9.45
CA PRO A 87 -23.54 -5.94 -8.96
C PRO A 87 -23.31 -5.08 -7.70
N ARG A 88 -22.66 -5.64 -6.67
CA ARG A 88 -22.36 -4.87 -5.44
C ARG A 88 -21.37 -3.75 -5.68
N LEU A 89 -20.36 -3.96 -6.51
CA LEU A 89 -19.41 -2.91 -6.87
C LEU A 89 -20.12 -1.73 -7.53
N ARG A 90 -21.01 -1.98 -8.50
CA ARG A 90 -21.76 -0.95 -9.21
C ARG A 90 -22.69 -0.19 -8.26
N GLU A 91 -23.41 -0.88 -7.39
CA GLU A 91 -24.24 -0.22 -6.37
C GLU A 91 -23.39 0.66 -5.43
N GLY A 92 -22.21 0.17 -5.04
CA GLY A 92 -21.27 0.92 -4.22
C GLY A 92 -20.76 2.18 -4.92
N ILE A 93 -20.37 2.08 -6.19
CA ILE A 93 -19.92 3.24 -6.97
C ILE A 93 -21.07 4.25 -7.16
N LYS A 94 -22.30 3.79 -7.45
CA LYS A 94 -23.49 4.67 -7.53
C LYS A 94 -23.70 5.45 -6.25
N LEU A 95 -23.64 4.76 -5.10
CA LEU A 95 -23.73 5.41 -3.80
C LEU A 95 -22.57 6.40 -3.57
N LEU A 96 -21.35 6.06 -3.99
CA LEU A 96 -20.18 6.92 -3.84
C LEU A 96 -20.33 8.25 -4.60
N ILE A 97 -20.85 8.21 -5.82
CA ILE A 97 -20.97 9.38 -6.71
C ILE A 97 -22.29 10.15 -6.55
N ASP A 98 -23.16 9.76 -5.63
CA ASP A 98 -24.44 10.44 -5.41
C ASP A 98 -24.28 11.73 -4.57
N GLU A 99 -23.99 12.85 -5.21
CA GLU A 99 -23.84 14.16 -4.56
C GLU A 99 -25.14 14.71 -3.92
N HIS A 100 -26.30 14.04 -4.07
CA HIS A 100 -27.51 14.38 -3.31
C HIS A 100 -27.42 13.93 -1.85
N LEU A 101 -26.52 12.99 -1.53
CA LEU A 101 -26.25 12.54 -0.18
C LEU A 101 -24.97 13.18 0.38
N PRO A 102 -24.95 13.57 1.67
CA PRO A 102 -23.73 14.03 2.33
C PRO A 102 -22.60 13.00 2.19
N LEU A 103 -21.37 13.48 1.98
CA LEU A 103 -20.19 12.63 1.76
C LEU A 103 -20.00 11.60 2.88
N ARG A 104 -20.04 12.03 4.14
CA ARG A 104 -19.97 11.13 5.31
C ARG A 104 -21.00 10.00 5.25
N THR A 105 -22.24 10.30 4.84
CA THR A 105 -23.31 9.29 4.75
C THR A 105 -22.99 8.24 3.70
N ARG A 106 -22.50 8.64 2.53
CA ARG A 106 -22.10 7.72 1.46
C ARG A 106 -20.96 6.81 1.92
N LEU A 107 -19.91 7.39 2.47
CA LEU A 107 -18.71 6.66 2.89
C LEU A 107 -18.97 5.71 4.06
N ASN A 108 -19.76 6.11 5.05
CA ASN A 108 -20.11 5.24 6.18
C ASN A 108 -21.02 4.07 5.78
N ARG A 109 -21.82 4.23 4.71
CA ARG A 109 -22.61 3.11 4.16
C ARG A 109 -21.74 2.17 3.34
N LEU A 110 -20.78 2.71 2.57
CA LEU A 110 -19.82 1.90 1.82
C LEU A 110 -18.92 1.09 2.75
N ARG A 111 -18.47 1.73 3.84
CA ARG A 111 -17.53 1.18 4.81
C ARG A 111 -18.01 1.49 6.23
N PRO A 112 -18.97 0.70 6.75
CA PRO A 112 -19.47 0.90 8.10
C PRO A 112 -18.39 0.54 9.13
N THR A 113 -18.45 1.18 10.31
CA THR A 113 -17.57 0.84 11.45
C THR A 113 -17.81 -0.58 11.97
N THR A 114 -19.01 -1.11 11.74
CA THR A 114 -19.42 -2.46 12.16
C THR A 114 -20.07 -3.19 10.98
N GLY A 115 -19.67 -4.45 10.77
CA GLY A 115 -20.16 -5.27 9.66
C GLY A 115 -19.28 -5.18 8.41
N PRO A 116 -19.60 -5.97 7.37
CA PRO A 116 -18.80 -6.01 6.16
C PRO A 116 -18.96 -4.74 5.32
N PRO A 117 -17.93 -4.37 4.53
CA PRO A 117 -18.07 -3.31 3.53
C PRO A 117 -19.04 -3.74 2.42
N MET A 118 -19.60 -2.76 1.73
CA MET A 118 -20.53 -3.00 0.62
C MET A 118 -19.88 -3.74 -0.55
N SER A 119 -18.59 -3.46 -0.83
CA SER A 119 -17.78 -4.19 -1.80
C SER A 119 -16.42 -4.54 -1.19
N LYS A 120 -16.04 -5.82 -1.27
CA LYS A 120 -14.77 -6.31 -0.72
C LYS A 120 -13.60 -5.75 -1.53
N GLY A 121 -12.56 -5.29 -0.85
CA GLY A 121 -11.38 -4.71 -1.49
C GLY A 121 -11.57 -3.29 -2.02
N LEU A 122 -12.78 -2.71 -1.95
CA LEU A 122 -12.96 -1.30 -2.29
C LEU A 122 -12.50 -0.42 -1.11
N GLY A 123 -11.18 -0.23 -0.98
CA GLY A 123 -10.52 0.52 0.10
C GLY A 123 -10.43 2.04 -0.11
N ARG A 124 -9.90 2.76 0.87
CA ARG A 124 -9.80 4.23 0.85
C ARG A 124 -9.08 4.78 -0.39
N ALA A 125 -8.03 4.13 -0.88
CA ALA A 125 -7.26 4.63 -2.02
C ALA A 125 -8.10 4.54 -3.30
N ALA A 126 -8.74 3.40 -3.56
CA ALA A 126 -9.63 3.23 -4.72
C ALA A 126 -10.86 4.14 -4.64
N ILE A 127 -11.50 4.24 -3.48
CA ILE A 127 -12.68 5.11 -3.26
C ILE A 127 -12.33 6.56 -3.56
N THR A 128 -11.22 7.06 -3.01
CA THR A 128 -10.87 8.48 -3.13
C THR A 128 -10.28 8.81 -4.50
N ALA A 129 -9.64 7.85 -5.19
CA ALA A 129 -9.26 7.98 -6.59
C ALA A 129 -10.47 8.10 -7.51
N ILE A 130 -11.53 7.29 -7.31
CA ILE A 130 -12.79 7.42 -8.07
C ILE A 130 -13.40 8.81 -7.81
N LEU A 131 -13.46 9.26 -6.55
CA LEU A 131 -13.97 10.59 -6.22
C LEU A 131 -13.16 11.71 -6.88
N GLN A 132 -11.83 11.62 -6.91
CA GLN A 132 -10.98 12.62 -7.54
C GLN A 132 -11.15 12.65 -9.07
N VAL A 133 -11.34 11.50 -9.71
CA VAL A 133 -11.61 11.46 -11.16
C VAL A 133 -12.97 12.07 -11.50
N VAL A 134 -14.00 11.77 -10.71
CA VAL A 134 -15.37 12.27 -10.97
C VAL A 134 -15.54 13.73 -10.56
N TYR A 135 -14.92 14.16 -9.46
CA TYR A 135 -15.01 15.50 -8.89
C TYR A 135 -13.62 16.06 -8.53
N PRO A 136 -12.77 16.36 -9.53
CA PRO A 136 -11.36 16.72 -9.34
C PRO A 136 -11.11 17.96 -8.49
N ASP A 137 -12.11 18.84 -8.39
CA ASP A 137 -12.01 20.09 -7.63
C ASP A 137 -12.63 19.99 -6.22
N LYS A 138 -13.17 18.82 -5.84
CA LYS A 138 -13.85 18.61 -4.54
C LYS A 138 -13.17 17.60 -3.64
N TYR A 139 -12.56 16.56 -4.22
CA TYR A 139 -12.12 15.38 -3.47
C TYR A 139 -10.68 15.02 -3.80
N GLY A 140 -9.81 15.06 -2.78
CA GLY A 140 -8.42 14.65 -2.86
C GLY A 140 -8.22 13.19 -2.46
N VAL A 141 -7.13 12.59 -2.91
CA VAL A 141 -6.86 11.17 -2.65
C VAL A 141 -6.29 10.96 -1.25
N TRP A 142 -6.80 9.92 -0.58
CA TRP A 142 -6.26 9.42 0.68
C TRP A 142 -5.73 8.00 0.50
N ASN A 143 -4.41 7.91 0.34
CA ASN A 143 -3.64 6.66 0.28
C ASN A 143 -2.50 6.69 1.32
N ASN A 144 -1.72 5.61 1.39
CA ASN A 144 -0.59 5.51 2.33
C ASN A 144 0.49 6.57 2.07
N THR A 145 0.71 6.96 0.81
CA THR A 145 1.69 7.98 0.42
C THR A 145 1.29 9.36 0.93
N ALA A 146 0.04 9.77 0.71
CA ALA A 146 -0.53 11.01 1.24
C ALA A 146 -0.49 11.04 2.77
N GLU A 147 -0.85 9.95 3.43
CA GLU A 147 -0.80 9.84 4.88
C GLU A 147 0.61 10.02 5.45
N LYS A 148 1.60 9.29 4.92
CA LYS A 148 3.00 9.42 5.35
C LYS A 148 3.53 10.84 5.13
N ALA A 149 3.31 11.41 3.94
CA ALA A 149 3.74 12.75 3.60
C ALA A 149 3.12 13.82 4.51
N MET A 150 1.82 13.77 4.73
CA MET A 150 1.13 14.74 5.60
C MET A 150 1.55 14.61 7.06
N ARG A 151 1.81 13.39 7.55
CA ARG A 151 2.36 13.18 8.91
C ARG A 151 3.76 13.75 9.05
N GLU A 152 4.65 13.49 8.09
CA GLU A 152 6.02 14.03 8.08
C GLU A 152 6.02 15.57 8.10
N LEU A 153 5.13 16.18 7.32
CA LEU A 153 5.00 17.62 7.22
C LEU A 153 4.23 18.25 8.38
N GLY A 154 3.58 17.45 9.24
CA GLY A 154 2.71 17.96 10.31
C GLY A 154 1.41 18.58 9.79
N LEU A 155 0.96 18.19 8.60
CA LEU A 155 -0.31 18.60 7.97
C LEU A 155 -1.44 17.59 8.24
N TRP A 156 -1.13 16.46 8.87
CA TRP A 156 -2.10 15.39 9.15
C TRP A 156 -3.20 15.88 10.10
N PRO A 157 -4.49 15.74 9.74
CA PRO A 157 -5.59 16.20 10.59
C PRO A 157 -5.83 15.25 11.75
N GLU A 158 -6.10 15.82 12.93
CA GLU A 158 -6.54 15.06 14.09
C GLU A 158 -8.01 14.67 13.96
N THR A 159 -8.33 13.43 14.34
CA THR A 159 -9.69 12.90 14.39
C THR A 159 -9.88 12.08 15.66
N ALA A 160 -11.12 11.96 16.12
CA ALA A 160 -11.44 11.11 17.26
C ALA A 160 -11.06 9.64 16.96
N ARG A 161 -10.61 8.91 17.98
CA ARG A 161 -10.13 7.53 17.82
C ARG A 161 -11.23 6.60 17.27
N GLU A 162 -12.47 6.88 17.66
CA GLU A 162 -13.69 6.16 17.27
C GLU A 162 -14.35 6.70 16.00
N ALA A 163 -13.77 7.72 15.36
CA ALA A 163 -14.32 8.31 14.14
C ALA A 163 -14.45 7.25 13.04
N GLY A 164 -15.62 7.19 12.40
CA GLY A 164 -15.85 6.31 11.25
C GLY A 164 -15.11 6.77 10.00
N PHE A 165 -15.06 5.92 8.97
CA PHE A 165 -14.33 6.20 7.72
C PHE A 165 -14.72 7.54 7.07
N GLY A 166 -16.01 7.84 6.96
CA GLY A 166 -16.48 9.07 6.34
C GLY A 166 -16.09 10.34 7.10
N GLU A 167 -16.05 10.29 8.43
CA GLU A 167 -15.61 11.41 9.25
C GLU A 167 -14.10 11.64 9.14
N ARG A 168 -13.31 10.57 9.17
CA ARG A 168 -11.87 10.65 8.95
C ARG A 168 -11.54 11.24 7.59
N TYR A 169 -12.23 10.78 6.55
CA TYR A 169 -12.02 11.32 5.21
C TYR A 169 -12.48 12.77 5.06
N GLU A 170 -13.57 13.20 5.70
CA GLU A 170 -13.96 14.62 5.66
C GLU A 170 -12.89 15.53 6.29
N ALA A 171 -12.27 15.10 7.40
CA ALA A 171 -11.15 15.84 8.00
C ALA A 171 -9.93 15.86 7.08
N MET A 172 -9.57 14.71 6.51
CA MET A 172 -8.50 14.57 5.51
C MET A 172 -8.73 15.49 4.31
N ASN A 173 -9.92 15.43 3.70
CA ASN A 173 -10.24 16.19 2.50
C ASN A 173 -10.23 17.70 2.74
N ARG A 174 -10.66 18.18 3.93
CA ARG A 174 -10.52 19.59 4.31
C ARG A 174 -9.05 20.02 4.36
N ALA A 175 -8.19 19.22 4.97
CA ALA A 175 -6.75 19.51 5.05
C ALA A 175 -6.10 19.53 3.65
N LEU A 176 -6.49 18.59 2.77
CA LEU A 176 -6.04 18.57 1.37
C LEU A 176 -6.48 19.82 0.60
N ILE A 177 -7.76 20.20 0.68
CA ILE A 177 -8.29 21.40 0.02
C ILE A 177 -7.55 22.65 0.53
N GLN A 178 -7.44 22.82 1.84
CA GLN A 178 -6.76 23.98 2.42
C GLN A 178 -5.31 24.06 1.93
N THR A 179 -4.59 22.94 1.92
CA THR A 179 -3.19 22.90 1.46
C THR A 179 -3.09 23.25 -0.04
N ALA A 180 -4.01 22.74 -0.86
CA ALA A 180 -4.05 23.03 -2.30
C ALA A 180 -4.33 24.53 -2.55
N GLU A 181 -5.28 25.11 -1.83
CA GLU A 181 -5.62 26.54 -1.89
C GLU A 181 -4.43 27.42 -1.47
N GLU A 182 -3.77 27.11 -0.36
CA GLU A 182 -2.60 27.85 0.13
C GLU A 182 -1.43 27.77 -0.87
N LEU A 183 -1.25 26.64 -1.56
CA LEU A 183 -0.24 26.48 -2.59
C LEU A 183 -0.63 27.10 -3.94
N GLY A 184 -1.91 27.33 -4.19
CA GLY A 184 -2.44 27.82 -5.47
C GLY A 184 -2.40 26.75 -6.57
N ILE A 185 -2.62 25.48 -6.20
CA ILE A 185 -2.61 24.32 -7.12
C ILE A 185 -3.90 23.51 -6.98
N ASP A 186 -4.14 22.56 -7.89
CA ASP A 186 -5.25 21.63 -7.77
C ASP A 186 -4.92 20.39 -6.92
N LEU A 187 -5.95 19.64 -6.54
CA LEU A 187 -5.83 18.44 -5.69
C LEU A 187 -5.05 17.30 -6.37
N TRP A 188 -5.05 17.24 -7.71
CA TRP A 188 -4.27 16.26 -8.47
C TRP A 188 -2.77 16.55 -8.36
N THR A 189 -2.39 17.81 -8.54
CA THR A 189 -1.01 18.28 -8.41
C THR A 189 -0.54 18.15 -6.96
N LEU A 190 -1.41 18.42 -5.99
CA LEU A 190 -1.11 18.21 -4.58
C LEU A 190 -0.82 16.75 -4.25
N ASP A 191 -1.68 15.81 -4.69
CA ASP A 191 -1.45 14.38 -4.46
C ASP A 191 -0.11 13.93 -5.06
N MET A 192 0.36 14.57 -6.14
CA MET A 192 1.59 14.19 -6.83
C MET A 192 2.81 14.62 -6.00
N LEU A 193 2.72 15.76 -5.31
CA LEU A 193 3.78 16.24 -4.44
C LEU A 193 4.01 15.29 -3.24
N TRP A 194 3.02 14.52 -2.80
CA TRP A 194 3.21 13.53 -1.73
C TRP A 194 4.26 12.47 -2.08
N TRP A 195 4.36 12.09 -3.35
CA TRP A 195 5.39 11.19 -3.86
C TRP A 195 6.79 11.80 -3.82
N ARG A 196 6.91 13.13 -3.73
CA ARG A 196 8.18 13.83 -3.58
C ARG A 196 8.57 14.02 -2.12
N VAL A 197 7.60 14.08 -1.23
CA VAL A 197 7.83 14.13 0.22
C VAL A 197 8.27 12.76 0.74
N SER A 198 7.54 11.70 0.37
CA SER A 198 7.83 10.31 0.74
C SER A 198 8.21 9.52 -0.53
N PRO A 199 9.45 9.65 -1.03
CA PRO A 199 9.85 9.11 -2.32
C PRO A 199 9.79 7.59 -2.39
N HIS A 200 9.03 7.10 -3.36
CA HIS A 200 9.03 5.74 -3.86
C HIS A 200 8.93 5.81 -5.40
N MET A 201 9.68 4.95 -6.11
CA MET A 201 9.51 4.81 -7.56
C MET A 201 8.27 3.95 -7.83
N PRO A 202 7.25 4.45 -8.55
CA PRO A 202 6.06 3.66 -8.85
C PRO A 202 6.43 2.37 -9.58
N LYS A 203 5.85 1.24 -9.16
CA LYS A 203 5.91 -0.02 -9.93
C LYS A 203 5.28 0.24 -11.31
N GLY A 204 6.10 0.21 -12.38
CA GLY A 204 5.70 0.49 -13.76
C GLY A 204 6.09 1.89 -14.29
N ALA A 205 6.68 2.77 -13.48
CA ALA A 205 7.13 4.10 -13.93
C ALA A 205 8.57 4.14 -14.49
N GLY A 206 9.19 2.99 -14.70
CA GLY A 206 10.55 2.84 -15.22
C GLY A 206 10.69 1.83 -16.37
N GLU A 207 9.59 1.28 -16.88
CA GLU A 207 9.59 0.44 -18.08
C GLU A 207 9.61 1.32 -19.34
N GLU A 208 10.65 2.14 -19.48
CA GLU A 208 11.09 2.54 -20.82
C GLU A 208 11.92 1.39 -21.37
N GLU A 209 11.58 0.90 -22.58
CA GLU A 209 12.43 -0.04 -23.32
C GLU A 209 13.86 0.53 -23.39
N GLY A 210 14.78 -0.02 -22.58
CA GLY A 210 16.23 0.22 -22.72
C GLY A 210 16.96 0.92 -21.58
N ALA A 211 16.32 1.32 -20.47
CA ALA A 211 17.05 1.93 -19.35
C ALA A 211 17.25 0.92 -18.19
N SER A 212 18.40 0.26 -18.14
CA SER A 212 18.81 -0.53 -16.97
C SER A 212 18.88 0.37 -15.72
N PRO A 213 18.22 0.01 -14.60
CA PRO A 213 18.37 0.76 -13.37
C PRO A 213 19.77 0.53 -12.81
N VAL A 214 20.54 1.63 -12.67
CA VAL A 214 21.79 1.63 -11.91
C VAL A 214 21.42 1.51 -10.43
N PRO A 215 21.86 0.47 -9.71
CA PRO A 215 21.56 0.35 -8.29
C PRO A 215 22.40 1.35 -7.50
N VAL A 216 21.72 2.19 -6.71
CA VAL A 216 22.36 2.99 -5.67
C VAL A 216 22.73 2.03 -4.54
N GLU A 217 24.03 1.75 -4.40
CA GLU A 217 24.58 1.00 -3.28
C GLU A 217 24.45 1.80 -1.98
N THR A 218 23.74 1.25 -1.01
CA THR A 218 23.98 1.53 0.41
C THR A 218 24.66 0.33 1.04
N VAL A 219 25.94 0.54 1.34
CA VAL A 219 26.90 -0.26 2.11
C VAL A 219 26.36 -0.52 3.55
N LEU A 220 26.61 -1.60 4.31
CA LEU A 220 27.63 -2.66 4.38
C LEU A 220 26.98 -3.95 4.95
N ASP A 221 27.33 -5.12 4.42
CA ASP A 221 27.61 -6.30 5.25
C ASP A 221 28.65 -7.16 4.50
N GLU A 222 29.89 -7.11 4.96
CA GLU A 222 31.00 -7.88 4.38
C GLU A 222 31.00 -9.29 4.97
N THR A 223 30.90 -10.30 4.11
CA THR A 223 31.85 -11.44 3.98
C THR A 223 31.19 -12.71 3.43
N ILE A 224 30.80 -12.76 2.15
CA ILE A 224 30.74 -14.03 1.40
C ILE A 224 31.15 -13.76 -0.06
N ALA A 225 32.16 -14.49 -0.55
CA ALA A 225 32.55 -14.46 -1.97
C ALA A 225 31.40 -15.02 -2.84
N PRO A 226 31.02 -14.37 -3.96
CA PRO A 226 29.94 -14.86 -4.79
C PRO A 226 30.39 -16.09 -5.59
N SER A 227 29.62 -17.19 -5.51
CA SER A 227 29.70 -18.28 -6.47
C SER A 227 28.86 -17.94 -7.72
N GLU A 228 29.34 -18.33 -8.90
CA GLU A 228 28.82 -17.90 -10.22
C GLU A 228 27.38 -18.33 -10.56
N GLY A 229 26.65 -18.98 -9.63
CA GLY A 229 25.21 -19.27 -9.73
C GLY A 229 24.31 -18.44 -8.80
N SER A 230 24.86 -17.58 -7.94
CA SER A 230 24.10 -16.92 -6.86
C SER A 230 23.33 -15.68 -7.29
N SER A 231 23.70 -15.01 -8.40
CA SER A 231 23.18 -13.66 -8.69
C SER A 231 21.68 -13.63 -9.04
N ALA A 232 21.18 -14.65 -9.73
CA ALA A 232 19.76 -14.76 -10.10
C ALA A 232 18.87 -15.13 -8.90
N VAL A 233 19.31 -16.07 -8.06
CA VAL A 233 18.62 -16.45 -6.82
C VAL A 233 18.61 -15.28 -5.83
N PHE A 234 19.73 -14.58 -5.71
CA PHE A 234 19.87 -13.38 -4.88
C PHE A 234 18.98 -12.22 -5.37
N GLY A 235 18.79 -12.09 -6.69
CA GLY A 235 17.82 -11.18 -7.28
C GLY A 235 16.40 -11.50 -6.79
N LEU A 236 15.97 -12.77 -6.85
CA LEU A 236 14.63 -13.17 -6.42
C LEU A 236 14.40 -12.98 -4.91
N GLU A 237 15.41 -13.25 -4.08
CA GLU A 237 15.35 -13.04 -2.63
C GLU A 237 15.23 -11.57 -2.23
N ARG A 238 15.79 -10.64 -3.03
CA ARG A 238 15.60 -9.20 -2.82
C ARG A 238 14.13 -8.78 -2.93
N HIS A 239 13.32 -9.55 -3.66
CA HIS A 239 11.90 -9.30 -3.87
C HIS A 239 11.00 -10.25 -3.05
N LEU A 240 11.54 -11.07 -2.12
CA LEU A 240 10.75 -12.04 -1.35
C LEU A 240 9.55 -11.39 -0.64
N HIS A 241 9.75 -10.23 -0.02
CA HIS A 241 8.69 -9.49 0.66
C HIS A 241 7.54 -9.16 -0.30
N GLU A 242 7.88 -8.52 -1.42
CA GLU A 242 6.90 -8.10 -2.42
C GLU A 242 6.21 -9.31 -3.03
N PHE A 243 6.96 -10.39 -3.29
CA PHE A 243 6.43 -11.65 -3.78
C PHE A 243 5.40 -12.24 -2.81
N LEU A 244 5.70 -12.29 -1.50
CA LEU A 244 4.76 -12.80 -0.50
C LEU A 244 3.52 -11.92 -0.39
N VAL A 245 3.65 -10.59 -0.43
CA VAL A 245 2.49 -9.68 -0.38
C VAL A 245 1.62 -9.83 -1.64
N ASP A 246 2.23 -9.85 -2.82
CA ASP A 246 1.52 -9.91 -4.10
C ASP A 246 0.88 -11.29 -4.33
N ASN A 247 1.41 -12.35 -3.69
CA ASN A 247 0.91 -13.72 -3.81
C ASN A 247 0.32 -14.27 -2.50
N TRP A 248 0.00 -13.42 -1.52
CA TRP A 248 -0.34 -13.84 -0.15
C TRP A 248 -1.42 -14.92 -0.13
N GLY A 249 -2.53 -14.70 -0.84
CA GLY A 249 -3.66 -15.64 -0.90
C GLY A 249 -3.37 -16.98 -1.59
N ALA A 250 -2.22 -17.15 -2.24
CA ALA A 250 -1.77 -18.41 -2.83
C ALA A 250 -0.76 -19.16 -1.93
N THR A 251 -0.41 -18.59 -0.77
CA THR A 251 0.48 -19.23 0.22
C THR A 251 -0.33 -20.02 1.25
N GLU A 252 0.31 -20.99 1.92
CA GLU A 252 -0.28 -21.71 3.06
C GLU A 252 -0.72 -20.74 4.18
N LEU A 253 0.02 -19.65 4.39
CA LEU A 253 -0.37 -18.61 5.34
C LEU A 253 -1.64 -17.88 4.90
N GLY A 254 -1.77 -17.62 3.60
CA GLY A 254 -2.93 -16.99 3.01
C GLY A 254 -4.20 -17.82 3.08
N GLU A 255 -4.16 -19.09 3.48
CA GLU A 255 -5.35 -19.90 3.74
C GLU A 255 -6.07 -19.44 5.02
N ASP A 256 -5.30 -19.19 6.08
CA ASP A 256 -5.79 -18.90 7.44
C ASP A 256 -5.69 -17.43 7.85
N TRP A 257 -4.77 -16.68 7.22
CA TRP A 257 -4.42 -15.32 7.61
C TRP A 257 -4.71 -14.33 6.47
N ASP A 258 -5.31 -13.19 6.81
CA ASP A 258 -5.38 -12.02 5.93
C ASP A 258 -4.35 -10.99 6.40
N LEU A 259 -3.57 -10.41 5.48
CA LEU A 259 -2.72 -9.26 5.81
C LEU A 259 -3.59 -8.17 6.45
N TYR A 260 -3.04 -7.49 7.46
CA TYR A 260 -3.81 -6.54 8.24
C TYR A 260 -4.28 -5.38 7.36
N GLU A 261 -5.58 -5.11 7.41
CA GLU A 261 -6.22 -4.05 6.63
C GLU A 261 -6.74 -2.94 7.53
N GLU A 262 -6.49 -1.69 7.13
CA GLU A 262 -7.12 -0.50 7.66
C GLU A 262 -7.81 0.23 6.54
N ASP A 263 -9.06 0.57 6.76
CA ASP A 263 -9.88 1.19 5.75
C ASP A 263 -9.95 0.47 4.37
N GLY A 264 -9.84 -0.86 4.39
CA GLY A 264 -9.84 -1.71 3.20
C GLY A 264 -8.51 -1.71 2.45
N GLU A 265 -7.51 -0.99 2.95
CA GLU A 265 -6.15 -1.00 2.42
C GLU A 265 -5.30 -1.98 3.21
N ILE A 266 -4.49 -2.76 2.52
CA ILE A 266 -3.49 -3.60 3.14
C ILE A 266 -2.38 -2.70 3.70
N VAL A 267 -2.43 -2.46 5.02
CA VAL A 267 -1.40 -1.74 5.77
C VAL A 267 -0.42 -2.68 6.45
N GLY A 268 -0.76 -3.97 6.55
CA GLY A 268 0.05 -4.98 7.23
C GLY A 268 1.40 -5.28 6.59
N SER A 269 1.67 -4.81 5.37
CA SER A 269 3.00 -4.94 4.74
C SER A 269 3.88 -3.76 5.15
N ARG A 270 5.08 -4.03 5.69
CA ARG A 270 6.00 -3.00 6.20
C ARG A 270 5.27 -2.07 7.16
N TYR A 271 4.63 -2.68 8.16
CA TYR A 271 3.80 -1.96 9.12
C TYR A 271 4.69 -1.18 10.08
N ASP A 272 4.77 0.13 9.87
CA ASP A 272 5.51 1.05 10.72
C ASP A 272 4.79 1.24 12.06
N THR A 273 5.43 0.84 13.15
CA THR A 273 4.89 1.00 14.50
C THR A 273 5.02 2.43 15.03
N GLY A 274 5.84 3.28 14.39
CA GLY A 274 6.19 4.62 14.83
C GLY A 274 6.99 4.69 16.15
N GLU A 275 7.30 3.54 16.77
CA GLU A 275 7.91 3.47 18.10
C GLU A 275 9.03 2.42 18.19
N VAL A 276 8.79 1.20 17.70
CA VAL A 276 9.67 0.04 17.92
C VAL A 276 10.26 -0.58 16.65
N GLY A 277 10.04 0.05 15.50
CA GLY A 277 10.51 -0.39 14.18
C GLY A 277 9.38 -0.72 13.20
N GLU A 278 9.75 -1.32 12.08
CA GLU A 278 8.84 -1.76 11.00
C GLU A 278 8.65 -3.28 11.10
N ILE A 279 7.40 -3.73 11.12
CA ILE A 279 7.05 -5.16 11.05
C ILE A 279 6.99 -5.54 9.57
N ASP A 280 7.67 -6.60 9.15
CA ASP A 280 7.67 -7.01 7.74
C ASP A 280 6.25 -7.35 7.27
N LEU A 281 5.57 -8.31 7.91
CA LEU A 281 4.16 -8.58 7.65
C LEU A 281 3.38 -8.72 8.95
N LEU A 282 2.27 -8.00 9.04
CA LEU A 282 1.28 -8.08 10.10
C LEU A 282 -0.02 -8.63 9.50
N ALA A 283 -0.57 -9.66 10.11
CA ALA A 283 -1.78 -10.32 9.64
C ALA A 283 -2.77 -10.61 10.77
N LYS A 284 -4.04 -10.80 10.40
CA LYS A 284 -5.11 -11.27 11.28
C LYS A 284 -5.63 -12.61 10.82
N HIS A 285 -5.96 -13.47 11.78
CA HIS A 285 -6.59 -14.74 11.46
C HIS A 285 -8.01 -14.51 10.92
N LYS A 286 -8.40 -15.23 9.88
CA LYS A 286 -9.68 -15.06 9.19
C LYS A 286 -10.91 -15.42 10.03
N ARG A 287 -10.72 -16.29 11.03
CA ARG A 287 -11.81 -16.91 11.80
C ARG A 287 -11.68 -16.77 13.30
N GLU A 288 -10.49 -16.44 13.79
CA GLU A 288 -10.18 -16.45 15.21
C GLU A 288 -9.60 -15.10 15.62
N ASN A 289 -9.71 -14.77 16.90
CA ASN A 289 -9.18 -13.53 17.45
C ASN A 289 -7.67 -13.69 17.71
N ARG A 290 -6.90 -13.77 16.63
CA ARG A 290 -5.44 -13.92 16.65
C ARG A 290 -4.76 -12.98 15.67
N TRP A 291 -3.60 -12.47 16.09
CA TRP A 291 -2.69 -11.68 15.27
C TRP A 291 -1.43 -12.47 14.97
N LEU A 292 -0.85 -12.25 13.80
CA LEU A 292 0.42 -12.82 13.38
C LEU A 292 1.40 -11.72 13.03
N VAL A 293 2.53 -11.72 13.71
CA VAL A 293 3.70 -10.89 13.42
C VAL A 293 4.71 -11.76 12.67
N VAL A 294 5.01 -11.40 11.44
CA VAL A 294 5.98 -12.12 10.60
C VAL A 294 7.24 -11.30 10.44
N GLU A 295 8.38 -11.94 10.68
CA GLU A 295 9.72 -11.40 10.40
C GLU A 295 10.37 -12.24 9.30
N LEU A 296 10.78 -11.57 8.21
CA LEU A 296 11.41 -12.19 7.05
C LEU A 296 12.92 -12.06 7.14
N LYS A 297 13.63 -13.17 6.92
CA LYS A 297 15.10 -13.20 6.89
C LYS A 297 15.60 -13.88 5.64
N ARG A 298 16.28 -13.11 4.79
CA ARG A 298 16.84 -13.58 3.51
C ARG A 298 18.05 -14.50 3.73
N ASN A 299 18.90 -14.12 4.67
CA ASN A 299 20.11 -14.85 5.02
C ASN A 299 19.92 -15.68 6.30
N GLN A 300 20.99 -16.33 6.72
CA GLN A 300 21.05 -17.05 7.98
C GLN A 300 20.63 -16.13 9.13
N THR A 301 19.79 -16.69 9.99
CA THR A 301 19.19 -16.00 11.12
C THR A 301 20.08 -16.13 12.36
N SER A 302 19.74 -15.39 13.41
CA SER A 302 20.34 -15.56 14.73
C SER A 302 19.28 -15.34 15.81
N ASP A 303 19.66 -15.48 17.07
CA ASP A 303 18.86 -15.17 18.25
C ASP A 303 18.31 -13.73 18.26
N ALA A 304 18.99 -12.78 17.60
CA ALA A 304 18.51 -11.41 17.45
C ALA A 304 17.13 -11.31 16.77
N THR A 305 16.83 -12.22 15.84
CA THR A 305 15.53 -12.29 15.15
C THR A 305 14.39 -12.57 16.15
N VAL A 306 14.61 -13.46 17.11
CA VAL A 306 13.61 -13.78 18.14
C VAL A 306 13.31 -12.55 19.00
N GLY A 307 14.35 -11.78 19.35
CA GLY A 307 14.19 -10.50 20.04
C GLY A 307 13.35 -9.48 19.27
N GLN A 308 13.53 -9.40 17.95
CA GLN A 308 12.74 -8.52 17.08
C GLN A 308 11.26 -8.93 17.05
N VAL A 309 10.98 -10.22 16.82
CA VAL A 309 9.62 -10.76 16.83
C VAL A 309 8.94 -10.52 18.17
N LEU A 310 9.61 -10.83 19.28
CA LEU A 310 9.07 -10.60 20.63
C LEU A 310 8.75 -9.12 20.90
N ARG A 311 9.62 -8.21 20.46
CA ARG A 311 9.40 -6.76 20.56
C ARG A 311 8.14 -6.34 19.82
N TYR A 312 7.98 -6.78 18.58
CA TYR A 312 6.82 -6.46 17.75
C TYR A 312 5.54 -7.09 18.29
N MET A 313 5.55 -8.36 18.68
CA MET A 313 4.41 -9.01 19.35
C MET A 313 3.99 -8.25 20.62
N GLY A 314 4.96 -7.80 21.42
CA GLY A 314 4.71 -6.99 22.61
C GLY A 314 4.04 -5.65 22.30
N TRP A 315 4.47 -4.98 21.23
CA TRP A 315 3.86 -3.73 20.78
C TRP A 315 2.44 -3.94 20.25
N VAL A 316 2.22 -4.92 19.37
CA VAL A 316 0.90 -5.26 18.81
C VAL A 316 -0.09 -5.57 19.94
N ARG A 317 0.32 -6.39 20.92
CA ARG A 317 -0.51 -6.73 22.09
C ARG A 317 -0.91 -5.50 22.91
N LYS A 318 -0.03 -4.51 23.03
CA LYS A 318 -0.30 -3.31 23.85
C LYS A 318 -1.10 -2.24 23.11
N LYS A 319 -0.95 -2.15 21.78
CA LYS A 319 -1.44 -1.01 20.99
C LYS A 319 -2.64 -1.36 20.11
N LEU A 320 -2.67 -2.57 19.55
CA LEU A 320 -3.69 -2.97 18.56
C LEU A 320 -4.72 -3.95 19.13
N VAL A 321 -4.34 -4.78 20.11
CA VAL A 321 -5.28 -5.73 20.73
C VAL A 321 -6.18 -5.00 21.73
N THR A 322 -7.49 -5.02 21.48
CA THR A 322 -8.51 -4.41 22.37
C THR A 322 -9.48 -5.42 22.98
N ASP A 323 -9.46 -6.66 22.49
CA ASP A 323 -10.42 -7.73 22.77
C ASP A 323 -9.78 -8.97 23.41
N GLY A 324 -8.52 -8.85 23.84
CA GLY A 324 -7.75 -9.97 24.40
C GLY A 324 -7.26 -10.98 23.35
N SER A 325 -7.33 -10.66 22.05
CA SER A 325 -6.74 -11.47 20.99
C SER A 325 -5.31 -11.94 21.29
N GLU A 326 -5.00 -13.18 20.95
CA GLU A 326 -3.64 -13.69 21.05
C GLU A 326 -2.74 -13.08 19.96
N VAL A 327 -1.44 -13.03 20.23
CA VAL A 327 -0.44 -12.53 19.27
C VAL A 327 0.64 -13.60 19.11
N GLU A 328 0.75 -14.11 17.90
CA GLU A 328 1.73 -15.11 17.46
C GLU A 328 2.86 -14.43 16.69
N GLY A 329 4.05 -15.03 16.79
CA GLY A 329 5.22 -14.69 15.98
C GLY A 329 5.47 -15.76 14.93
N LEU A 330 5.97 -15.36 13.77
CA LEU A 330 6.47 -16.25 12.74
C LEU A 330 7.78 -15.71 12.17
N VAL A 331 8.83 -16.52 12.24
CA VAL A 331 10.07 -16.29 11.51
C VAL A 331 10.00 -17.04 10.19
N ILE A 332 10.24 -16.35 9.07
CA ILE A 332 10.39 -16.99 7.76
C ILE A 332 11.81 -16.77 7.28
N CYS A 333 12.56 -17.86 7.08
CA CYS A 333 13.96 -17.79 6.67
C CYS A 333 14.34 -18.84 5.63
N ARG A 334 15.49 -18.70 4.96
CA ARG A 334 15.97 -19.73 4.02
C ARG A 334 16.49 -20.98 4.74
N GLU A 335 17.26 -20.75 5.79
CA GLU A 335 17.91 -21.79 6.59
C GLU A 335 17.82 -21.43 8.08
N ILE A 336 17.74 -22.46 8.93
CA ILE A 336 17.70 -22.33 10.39
C ILE A 336 19.09 -22.70 10.92
N ASP A 337 19.70 -21.81 11.69
CA ASP A 337 20.95 -22.10 12.41
C ASP A 337 20.65 -22.59 13.84
N ASP A 338 21.68 -23.16 14.50
CA ASP A 338 21.51 -23.65 15.87
C ASP A 338 21.15 -22.53 16.86
N LYS A 339 21.63 -21.29 16.63
CA LYS A 339 21.31 -20.16 17.51
C LYS A 339 19.82 -19.83 17.48
N LEU A 340 19.22 -19.73 16.29
CA LEU A 340 17.78 -19.53 16.15
C LEU A 340 17.02 -20.70 16.75
N ARG A 341 17.47 -21.94 16.50
CA ARG A 341 16.83 -23.14 17.07
C ARG A 341 16.80 -23.12 18.60
N TYR A 342 17.93 -22.80 19.24
CA TYR A 342 18.00 -22.68 20.70
C TYR A 342 17.23 -21.46 21.22
N ALA A 343 17.20 -20.35 20.50
CA ALA A 343 16.46 -19.15 20.92
C ALA A 343 14.93 -19.32 20.82
N LEU A 344 14.45 -20.14 19.88
CA LEU A 344 13.04 -20.51 19.75
C LEU A 344 12.62 -21.58 20.76
N ASP A 345 13.57 -22.33 21.33
CA ASP A 345 13.25 -23.28 22.39
C ASP A 345 12.68 -22.56 23.62
N GLY A 346 11.52 -23.02 24.09
CA GLY A 346 10.74 -22.33 25.12
C GLY A 346 9.93 -21.11 24.67
N GLN A 347 9.84 -20.82 23.36
CA GLN A 347 8.95 -19.79 22.79
C GLN A 347 7.76 -20.42 22.03
N PRO A 348 6.76 -20.99 22.72
CA PRO A 348 5.67 -21.74 22.06
C PRO A 348 4.79 -20.87 21.14
N ASN A 349 4.82 -19.56 21.32
CA ASN A 349 4.04 -18.60 20.53
C ASN A 349 4.80 -18.06 19.32
N ILE A 350 6.00 -18.57 19.03
CA ILE A 350 6.81 -18.19 17.86
C ILE A 350 7.08 -19.44 17.03
N ARG A 351 6.54 -19.46 15.81
CA ARG A 351 6.81 -20.51 14.82
C ARG A 351 7.96 -20.10 13.90
N CYS A 352 8.59 -21.08 13.27
CA CYS A 352 9.58 -20.87 12.23
C CYS A 352 9.19 -21.66 10.99
N MET A 353 9.23 -21.01 9.84
CA MET A 353 9.04 -21.64 8.53
C MET A 353 10.26 -21.38 7.66
N THR A 354 10.64 -22.37 6.85
CA THR A 354 11.64 -22.18 5.81
C THR A 354 10.98 -21.99 4.47
N TYR A 355 11.50 -21.09 3.64
CA TYR A 355 11.07 -20.96 2.25
C TYR A 355 12.11 -21.54 1.29
N GLN A 356 11.66 -22.00 0.13
CA GLN A 356 12.51 -22.46 -0.96
C GLN A 356 12.07 -21.82 -2.26
N VAL A 357 13.05 -21.37 -3.05
CA VAL A 357 12.86 -20.92 -4.43
C VAL A 357 13.25 -22.07 -5.35
N SER A 358 12.37 -22.46 -6.27
CA SER A 358 12.69 -23.41 -7.34
C SER A 358 12.41 -22.79 -8.71
N PHE A 359 13.35 -22.98 -9.63
CA PHE A 359 13.20 -22.57 -11.03
C PHE A 359 13.58 -23.74 -11.93
N SER A 360 12.68 -24.11 -12.84
CA SER A 360 12.87 -25.23 -13.75
C SER A 360 12.43 -24.83 -15.15
N LEU A 361 13.31 -25.01 -16.14
CA LEU A 361 12.93 -24.96 -17.54
C LEU A 361 12.48 -26.35 -17.97
N ILE A 362 11.25 -26.45 -18.43
CA ILE A 362 10.69 -27.70 -18.95
C ILE A 362 10.63 -27.58 -20.47
N PRO A 363 11.17 -28.54 -21.23
CA PRO A 363 11.07 -28.54 -22.69
C PRO A 363 9.61 -28.44 -23.14
N ALA A 364 9.35 -27.55 -24.10
CA ALA A 364 8.04 -27.52 -24.75
C ALA A 364 7.80 -28.86 -25.46
N PRO A 365 6.68 -29.56 -25.20
CA PRO A 365 6.38 -30.77 -25.93
C PRO A 365 6.19 -30.41 -27.42
N ALA A 366 7.11 -30.89 -28.27
CA ALA A 366 7.08 -30.81 -29.74
C ALA A 366 7.23 -29.42 -30.39
N LEU A 367 8.35 -28.74 -30.11
CA LEU A 367 9.01 -27.83 -31.06
C LEU A 367 10.22 -28.53 -31.70
#